data_AF-A0A377AK80-F1
#
_entry.id   AF-A0A377AK80-F1
#
_cell.length_a   1.000
_cell.length_b   1.000
_cell.length_c   1.000
_cell.angle_alpha   90.00
_cell.angle_beta   90.00
_cell.angle_gamma   90.00
#
_symmetry.space_group_name_H-M   'P 1'
#
loop_
_entity.id
_entity.type
_entity.pdbx_description
1 polymer ?
#
loop_
_entity_poly.entity_id
_entity_poly.type
_entity_poly.pdbx_seq_one_letter_code
_entity_poly.pdbx_strand_id
1 'polypeptide(L)'
;MSVMLSAASCLDWAAKLTGLSNVPALIAAAQQADESAEPVWFLPYLSGERTPHNNPQAKGVFFGLTHQHGPNELARAVLEGVGYALAGWHGCRACLRY
;
A
#
# COMPACT_ATOMS: atom_id res chain seq x y z
N MET A 1 -12.39 -16.21 -1.64
CA MET A 1 -12.67 -15.01 -0.81
C MET A 1 -11.47 -14.79 0.08
N SER A 2 -10.59 -13.84 -0.26
CA SER A 2 -9.54 -13.39 0.66
C SER A 2 -10.14 -12.35 1.58
N VAL A 3 -9.96 -12.52 2.90
CA VAL A 3 -10.29 -11.51 3.89
C VAL A 3 -8.99 -10.79 4.21
N MET A 4 -8.81 -9.60 3.64
CA MET A 4 -7.71 -8.72 4.05
C MET A 4 -8.05 -8.12 5.41
N LEU A 5 -7.51 -8.69 6.48
CA LEU A 5 -7.71 -8.21 7.86
C LEU A 5 -7.26 -6.76 8.07
N SER A 6 -6.35 -6.25 7.23
CA SER A 6 -5.66 -4.98 7.43
C SER A 6 -5.98 -3.88 6.41
N ALA A 7 -6.86 -4.09 5.42
CA ALA A 7 -7.05 -3.14 4.31
C ALA A 7 -7.36 -1.70 4.80
N ALA A 8 -8.35 -1.54 5.68
CA ALA A 8 -8.69 -0.24 6.25
C ALA A 8 -7.60 0.27 7.23
N SER A 9 -6.97 -0.62 8.00
CA SER A 9 -5.92 -0.25 8.94
C SER A 9 -4.63 0.24 8.26
N CYS A 10 -4.36 -0.19 7.02
CA CYS A 10 -3.22 0.31 6.25
C CYS A 10 -3.36 1.79 5.91
N LEU A 11 -4.58 2.27 5.66
CA LEU A 11 -4.85 3.67 5.35
C LEU A 11 -4.65 4.56 6.59
N ASP A 12 -5.17 4.13 7.74
CA ASP A 12 -4.96 4.84 9.00
C ASP A 12 -3.48 4.85 9.42
N TRP A 13 -2.80 3.72 9.26
CA TRP A 13 -1.36 3.60 9.50
C TRP A 13 -0.55 4.51 8.58
N ALA A 14 -0.87 4.54 7.29
CA ALA A 14 -0.18 5.38 6.32
C ALA A 14 -0.40 6.87 6.60
N ALA A 15 -1.62 7.28 6.96
CA ALA A 15 -1.91 8.66 7.32
C ALA A 15 -1.03 9.13 8.49
N LYS A 16 -0.88 8.29 9.53
CA LYS A 16 0.02 8.56 10.65
C LYS A 16 1.49 8.60 10.22
N LEU A 17 1.93 7.67 9.37
CA LEU A 17 3.30 7.59 8.89
C LEU A 17 3.71 8.84 8.09
N THR A 18 2.81 9.35 7.27
CA THR A 18 3.05 10.52 6.41
C THR A 18 2.75 11.86 7.10
N GLY A 19 2.31 11.84 8.37
CA GLY A 19 1.93 13.05 9.11
C GLY A 19 0.61 13.69 8.66
N LEU A 20 -0.24 12.95 7.94
CA LEU A 20 -1.56 13.40 7.51
C LEU A 20 -2.58 13.21 8.63
N SER A 21 -3.52 14.15 8.72
CA SER A 21 -4.44 14.25 9.85
C SER A 21 -5.46 13.11 9.93
N ASN A 22 -5.87 12.55 8.79
CA ASN A 22 -6.86 11.48 8.70
C ASN A 22 -6.84 10.78 7.32
N VAL A 23 -7.63 9.71 7.18
CA VAL A 23 -7.76 8.96 5.93
C VAL A 23 -8.28 9.82 4.75
N PRO A 24 -9.29 10.70 4.91
CA PRO A 24 -9.68 11.63 3.85
C PRO A 24 -8.53 12.52 3.34
N ALA A 25 -7.69 13.04 4.24
CA ALA A 25 -6.51 13.83 3.88
C ALA A 25 -5.49 12.97 3.12
N LEU A 26 -5.32 11.70 3.48
CA LEU A 26 -4.51 10.75 2.73
C LEU A 26 -5.04 10.50 1.32
N ILE A 27 -6.36 10.34 1.16
CA ILE A 27 -6.97 10.17 -0.16
C ILE A 27 -6.78 11.43 -1.02
N ALA A 28 -6.96 12.61 -0.44
CA ALA A 28 -6.72 13.88 -1.14
C ALA A 28 -5.23 14.06 -1.52
N ALA A 29 -4.30 13.67 -0.64
CA ALA A 29 -2.86 13.72 -0.92
C ALA A 29 -2.46 12.78 -2.06
N ALA A 30 -3.04 11.58 -2.10
CA ALA A 30 -2.77 10.62 -3.17
C ALA A 30 -3.16 11.15 -4.57
N GLN A 31 -4.21 11.97 -4.66
CA GLN A 31 -4.60 12.62 -5.92
C GLN A 31 -3.62 13.71 -6.37
N GLN A 32 -2.75 14.18 -5.48
CA GLN A 32 -1.72 15.18 -5.74
C GLN A 32 -0.33 14.54 -5.93
N ALA A 33 -0.26 13.22 -6.01
CA ALA A 33 1.00 12.52 -6.27
C ALA A 33 1.51 12.87 -7.66
N ASP A 34 2.82 13.05 -7.78
CA ASP A 34 3.47 13.31 -9.06
C ASP A 34 3.32 12.09 -9.99
N GLU A 35 2.74 12.31 -11.16
CA GLU A 35 2.61 11.26 -12.20
C GLU A 35 3.93 10.97 -12.90
N SER A 36 4.90 11.89 -12.84
CA SER A 36 6.23 11.73 -13.42
C SER A 36 7.22 11.01 -12.49
N ALA A 37 6.87 10.87 -11.20
CA ALA A 37 7.65 10.09 -10.25
C ALA A 37 7.57 8.59 -10.56
N GLU A 38 8.66 7.88 -10.33
CA GLU A 38 8.72 6.42 -10.47
C GLU A 38 7.64 5.74 -9.59
N PRO A 39 7.10 4.58 -10.00
CA PRO A 39 6.06 3.91 -9.25
C PRO A 39 6.63 3.27 -7.97
N VAL A 40 6.04 3.62 -6.83
CA VAL A 40 6.29 2.95 -5.55
C VAL A 40 5.24 1.88 -5.32
N TRP A 41 5.70 0.69 -4.96
CA TRP A 41 4.82 -0.45 -4.67
C TRP A 41 4.63 -0.60 -3.16
N PHE A 42 3.39 -0.77 -2.72
CA PHE A 42 3.07 -1.09 -1.33
C PHE A 42 2.47 -2.49 -1.22
N LEU A 43 3.07 -3.31 -0.35
CA LEU A 43 2.51 -4.60 0.06
C LEU A 43 1.76 -4.41 1.39
N PRO A 44 0.43 -4.64 1.45
CA PRO A 44 -0.40 -4.32 2.63
C PRO A 44 -0.38 -5.38 3.75
N TYR A 45 0.72 -6.12 3.91
CA TYR A 45 0.84 -7.25 4.84
C TYR A 45 1.30 -6.86 6.25
N LEU A 46 0.80 -5.73 6.79
CA LEU A 46 1.24 -5.20 8.10
C LEU A 46 0.98 -6.17 9.27
N SER A 47 -0.06 -6.99 9.18
CA SER A 47 -0.46 -7.96 10.21
C SER A 47 -0.20 -9.41 9.79
N GLY A 48 0.69 -9.63 8.82
CA GLY A 48 0.82 -10.91 8.13
C GLY A 48 -0.23 -11.10 7.04
N GLU A 49 -0.16 -12.23 6.33
CA GLU A 49 -1.09 -12.58 5.26
C GLU A 49 -1.72 -13.94 5.54
N ARG A 50 -3.04 -14.03 5.53
CA ARG A 50 -3.75 -15.31 5.72
C ARG A 50 -4.09 -15.98 4.40
N THR A 51 -4.38 -15.21 3.37
CA THR A 51 -4.81 -15.75 2.07
C THR A 51 -4.19 -14.93 0.96
N PRO A 52 -3.35 -15.54 0.10
CA PRO A 52 -3.35 -16.94 -0.30
C PRO A 52 -2.15 -17.75 0.19
N HIS A 53 -1.10 -17.09 0.71
CA HIS A 53 0.13 -17.78 1.11
C HIS A 53 0.13 -18.25 2.56
N ASN A 54 -0.84 -17.81 3.37
CA ASN A 54 -0.94 -18.13 4.79
C ASN A 54 0.40 -17.96 5.53
N ASN A 55 1.04 -16.81 5.32
CA ASN A 55 2.31 -16.46 5.92
C ASN A 55 2.11 -15.42 7.03
N PRO A 56 2.09 -15.82 8.31
CA PRO A 56 1.95 -14.89 9.45
C PRO A 56 3.18 -14.00 9.64
N GLN A 57 4.31 -14.32 9.02
CA GLN A 57 5.53 -13.53 9.07
C GLN A 57 5.62 -12.48 7.96
N ALA A 58 4.68 -12.45 7.01
CA ALA A 58 4.61 -11.41 5.99
C ALA A 58 4.58 -10.02 6.65
N LYS A 59 5.25 -9.06 6.00
CA LYS A 59 5.37 -7.68 6.49
C LYS A 59 4.94 -6.71 5.41
N GLY A 60 4.49 -5.54 5.84
CA GLY A 60 4.28 -4.43 4.91
C GLY A 60 5.60 -3.98 4.31
N VAL A 61 5.61 -3.69 3.01
CA VAL A 61 6.81 -3.29 2.27
C VAL A 61 6.48 -2.11 1.38
N PHE A 62 7.33 -1.09 1.41
CA PHE A 62 7.45 -0.13 0.31
C PHE A 62 8.64 -0.52 -0.56
N PHE A 63 8.44 -0.63 -1.86
CA PHE A 63 9.47 -1.02 -2.82
C PHE A 63 9.55 0.01 -3.95
N GLY A 64 10.78 0.39 -4.34
CA GLY A 64 11.02 1.38 -5.40
C GLY A 64 11.21 2.83 -4.91
N LEU A 65 11.42 3.05 -3.61
CA LEU A 65 11.63 4.40 -3.08
C LEU A 65 12.93 5.03 -3.60
N THR A 66 12.81 6.28 -4.03
CA THR A 66 13.87 7.23 -4.39
C THR A 66 13.61 8.58 -3.70
N HIS A 67 14.57 9.50 -3.75
CA HIS A 67 14.45 10.84 -3.17
C HIS A 67 13.35 11.73 -3.79
N GLN A 68 12.74 11.32 -4.90
CA GLN A 68 11.63 12.05 -5.53
C GLN A 68 10.29 11.77 -4.85
N HIS A 69 10.20 10.74 -4.01
CA HIS A 69 8.94 10.35 -3.39
C HIS A 69 8.73 11.04 -2.06
N GLY A 70 7.54 11.59 -1.88
CA GLY A 70 7.09 12.20 -0.65
C GLY A 70 5.81 11.57 -0.11
N PRO A 71 5.14 12.28 0.82
CA PRO A 71 3.89 11.86 1.43
C PRO A 71 2.78 11.52 0.42
N ASN A 72 2.71 12.26 -0.70
CA ASN A 72 1.66 12.09 -1.71
C ASN A 72 1.84 10.79 -2.50
N GLU A 73 3.07 10.51 -2.95
CA GLU A 73 3.40 9.29 -3.70
C GLU A 73 3.23 8.05 -2.81
N LEU A 74 3.61 8.15 -1.53
CA LEU A 74 3.37 7.10 -0.55
C LEU A 74 1.88 6.86 -0.31
N ALA A 75 1.08 7.92 -0.21
CA ALA A 75 -0.37 7.82 -0.08
C ALA A 75 -1.00 7.11 -1.30
N ARG A 76 -0.57 7.45 -2.52
CA ARG A 76 -0.99 6.78 -3.75
C ARG A 76 -0.62 5.30 -3.73
N ALA A 77 0.63 4.98 -3.42
CA ALA A 77 1.12 3.60 -3.37
C ALA A 77 0.31 2.73 -2.41
N VAL A 78 -0.06 3.26 -1.23
CA VAL A 78 -0.86 2.52 -0.25
C VAL A 78 -2.27 2.25 -0.77
N LEU A 79 -2.94 3.24 -1.37
CA LEU A 79 -4.27 3.07 -1.95
C LEU A 79 -4.26 2.04 -3.07
N GLU A 80 -3.30 2.13 -3.98
CA GLU A 80 -3.13 1.19 -5.07
C GLU A 80 -2.80 -0.22 -4.56
N GLY A 81 -1.87 -0.34 -3.61
CA GLY A 81 -1.47 -1.61 -3.01
C GLY A 81 -2.62 -2.34 -2.32
N VAL A 82 -3.44 -1.61 -1.56
CA VAL A 82 -4.67 -2.16 -0.95
C VAL A 82 -5.69 -2.54 -2.04
N GLY A 83 -5.88 -1.67 -3.05
CA GLY A 83 -6.77 -1.94 -4.18
C GLY A 83 -6.40 -3.21 -4.96
N TYR A 84 -5.12 -3.40 -5.26
CA TYR A 84 -4.61 -4.60 -5.95
C TYR A 84 -4.79 -5.86 -5.11
N ALA A 85 -4.55 -5.77 -3.81
CA ALA A 85 -4.73 -6.92 -2.92
C ALA A 85 -6.21 -7.31 -2.77
N LEU A 86 -7.14 -6.34 -2.82
CA LEU A 86 -8.59 -6.57 -2.84
C LEU A 86 -9.11 -7.11 -4.19
N ALA A 87 -8.61 -6.57 -5.31
CA ALA A 87 -9.00 -6.97 -6.66
C ALA A 87 -8.60 -8.41 -7.00
N GLY A 88 -7.72 -9.01 -6.20
CA GLY A 88 -7.24 -10.37 -6.39
C GLY A 88 -6.00 -10.43 -7.27
N TRP A 89 -5.26 -11.51 -7.05
CA TRP A 89 -3.88 -11.84 -7.44
C TRP A 89 -3.48 -11.70 -8.92
N HIS A 90 -4.36 -11.20 -9.80
CA HIS A 90 -4.03 -10.96 -11.19
C HIS A 90 -3.34 -9.60 -11.46
N GLY A 91 -3.38 -8.65 -10.50
CA GLY A 91 -2.73 -7.34 -10.67
C GLY A 91 -1.34 -7.19 -10.03
N CYS A 92 -1.01 -7.98 -9.00
CA CYS A 92 0.20 -7.76 -8.21
C CYS A 92 1.41 -8.54 -8.78
N ARG A 93 2.05 -8.02 -9.84
CA ARG A 93 3.31 -8.58 -10.38
C ARG A 93 4.46 -8.58 -9.36
N ALA A 94 4.38 -7.77 -8.31
CA ALA A 94 5.39 -7.68 -7.26
C ALA A 94 5.47 -8.95 -6.38
N CYS A 95 4.36 -9.65 -6.14
CA CYS A 95 4.34 -10.88 -5.34
C CYS A 95 4.78 -12.15 -6.11
N LEU A 96 4.86 -12.12 -7.44
CA LEU A 96 5.22 -13.30 -8.25
C LEU A 96 6.73 -13.44 -8.49
N ARG A 97 7.57 -12.66 -7.81
CA ARG A 97 9.04 -12.71 -7.95
C ARG A 97 9.81 -13.05 -6.66
N TYR A 98 9.12 -13.41 -5.59
CA TYR A 98 9.73 -13.91 -4.35
C TYR A 98 8.98 -15.11 -3.80
#